data_AF-A0A7S3B561-F1
#
_entry.id   AF-A0A7S3B561-F1
#
_cell.length_a   1.000
_cell.length_b   1.000
_cell.length_c   1.000
_cell.angle_alpha   90.00
_cell.angle_beta   90.00
_cell.angle_gamma   90.00
#
_symmetry.space_group_name_H-M   'P 1'
#
loop_
_entity.id
_entity.type
_entity.pdbx_description
1 polymer ?
#
loop_
_entity_poly.entity_id
_entity_poly.type
_entity_poly.pdbx_seq_one_letter_code
_entity_poly.pdbx_strand_id
1 'polypeptide(L)'
;MESVVWCSLDPVRRKVDFYPRAIAQRVEGAYGAWESTSPGQCILGSDFFNATVHFHPGGMSYQTTPGISLGRSGFKQPGYRTVKRLIIARGETSVTLYGKRVSGEWRFADSSVTAEHTFEEEIPADSLVDSAQGSADQTAAPPTFRPWTAEDMQSLAWDLPVVVWQWCRGVPERNGNLLGLSEDWWCPYVEAVNQTIEQGFQQGVSSVPVTTVGRSFAVHFNPGSSFALQRDDTRNKERQVRRVVKTVQELKQGLDRISHPPASNAGLIDDLPEGTVPHHFLCPIFQDIMDDPVRTVDGHCYDRAAIETWFIDHHTAPLTGLPLSSKALTPNSELKEEITLFVALHTPQPQE
;
A
#
# COMPACT_ATOMS: atom_id res chain seq x y z
N MET A 1 15.22 30.59 -5.50
CA MET A 1 15.20 29.28 -6.18
C MET A 1 13.75 28.94 -6.42
N GLU A 2 13.45 28.38 -7.59
CA GLU A 2 12.10 27.94 -7.91
C GLU A 2 11.92 26.52 -7.39
N SER A 3 10.83 26.30 -6.66
CA SER A 3 10.45 24.95 -6.22
C SER A 3 9.60 24.31 -7.31
N VAL A 4 9.75 23.01 -7.48
CA VAL A 4 9.04 22.22 -8.48
C VAL A 4 8.34 21.07 -7.79
N VAL A 5 7.19 20.70 -8.33
CA VAL A 5 6.53 19.43 -7.99
C VAL A 5 6.20 18.66 -9.26
N TRP A 6 6.22 17.34 -9.10
CA TRP A 6 5.78 16.40 -10.13
C TRP A 6 4.53 15.70 -9.62
N CYS A 7 3.49 15.61 -10.45
CA CYS A 7 2.26 14.92 -10.11
C CYS A 7 1.70 14.15 -11.31
N SER A 8 0.95 13.08 -11.03
CA SER A 8 0.22 12.31 -12.04
C SER A 8 -1.29 12.34 -11.77
N LEU A 9 -2.10 12.09 -12.79
CA LEU A 9 -3.55 11.93 -12.63
C LEU A 9 -3.93 10.45 -12.73
N ASP A 10 -4.59 9.92 -11.70
CA ASP A 10 -5.16 8.58 -11.71
C ASP A 10 -6.32 8.49 -12.73
N PRO A 11 -6.18 7.68 -13.81
CA PRO A 11 -7.16 7.60 -14.88
C PRO A 11 -8.53 7.10 -14.43
N VAL A 12 -8.58 6.33 -13.35
CA VAL A 12 -9.79 5.64 -12.87
C VAL A 12 -10.35 6.33 -11.64
N ARG A 13 -9.49 6.61 -10.65
CA ARG A 13 -9.92 7.18 -9.36
C ARG A 13 -10.20 8.68 -9.42
N ARG A 14 -9.82 9.37 -10.51
CA ARG A 14 -9.92 10.84 -10.64
C ARG A 14 -9.25 11.53 -9.43
N LYS A 15 -7.99 11.19 -9.18
CA LYS A 15 -7.19 11.72 -8.08
C LYS A 15 -5.83 12.19 -8.59
N VAL A 16 -5.38 13.36 -8.13
CA VAL A 16 -4.00 13.81 -8.35
C VAL A 16 -3.08 13.14 -7.32
N ASP A 17 -2.05 12.47 -7.81
CA ASP A 17 -1.03 11.84 -6.97
C ASP A 17 0.29 12.61 -7.17
N PHE A 18 0.71 13.37 -6.17
CA PHE A 18 2.03 14.01 -6.14
C PHE A 18 3.12 12.98 -5.91
N TYR A 19 4.25 13.16 -6.57
CA TYR A 19 5.40 12.28 -6.41
C TYR A 19 6.11 12.63 -5.10
N PRO A 20 6.45 11.64 -4.25
CA PRO A 20 7.27 11.87 -3.07
C PRO A 20 8.64 12.43 -3.45
N ARG A 21 9.31 13.13 -2.54
CA ARG A 21 10.52 13.92 -2.81
C ARG A 21 11.59 13.06 -3.47
N ALA A 22 11.79 11.87 -2.93
CA ALA A 22 12.74 10.88 -3.43
C ALA A 22 12.51 10.54 -4.92
N ILE A 23 11.25 10.46 -5.35
CA ILE A 23 10.86 10.18 -6.74
C ILE A 23 10.91 11.47 -7.57
N ALA A 24 10.35 12.56 -7.06
CA ALA A 24 10.35 13.86 -7.73
C ALA A 24 11.78 14.35 -8.05
N GLN A 25 12.75 14.13 -7.15
CA GLN A 25 14.17 14.46 -7.38
C GLN A 25 14.76 13.67 -8.54
N ARG A 26 14.46 12.36 -8.62
CA ARG A 26 14.93 11.50 -9.73
C ARG A 26 14.32 11.93 -11.07
N VAL A 27 13.03 12.26 -11.07
CA VAL A 27 12.32 12.72 -12.28
C VAL A 27 12.84 14.10 -12.70
N GLU A 28 12.97 15.05 -11.77
CA GLU A 28 13.48 16.40 -12.03
C GLU A 28 14.93 16.36 -12.52
N GLY A 29 15.79 15.54 -11.91
CA GLY A 29 17.17 15.37 -12.36
C GLY A 29 17.27 14.80 -13.78
N ALA A 30 16.46 13.77 -14.09
CA ALA A 30 16.39 13.20 -15.44
C ALA A 30 15.83 14.21 -16.46
N TYR A 31 14.84 15.01 -16.07
CA TYR A 31 14.25 16.06 -16.91
C TYR A 31 15.24 17.20 -17.18
N GLY A 32 16.00 17.63 -16.17
CA GLY A 32 17.01 18.69 -16.32
C GLY A 32 18.21 18.28 -17.18
N ALA A 33 18.55 16.98 -17.21
CA ALA A 33 19.60 16.43 -18.07
C ALA A 33 19.11 16.06 -19.49
N TRP A 34 17.81 16.15 -19.74
CA TRP A 34 17.20 15.68 -20.98
C TRP A 34 17.25 16.73 -22.11
N GLU A 35 17.63 16.28 -23.31
CA GLU A 35 17.59 17.09 -24.53
C GLU A 35 16.17 17.10 -25.13
N SER A 36 15.50 18.26 -25.05
CA SER A 36 14.09 18.42 -25.43
C SER A 36 13.76 18.16 -26.91
N THR A 37 14.77 17.95 -27.77
CA THR A 37 14.62 17.63 -29.19
C THR A 37 14.42 16.13 -29.45
N SER A 38 14.62 15.27 -28.45
CA SER A 38 14.46 13.82 -28.55
C SER A 38 13.60 13.27 -27.41
N PRO A 39 12.98 12.07 -27.51
CA PRO A 39 12.27 11.47 -26.39
C PRO A 39 13.21 11.16 -25.21
N GLY A 40 12.77 11.48 -23.98
CA GLY A 40 13.51 11.20 -22.75
C GLY A 40 12.73 10.30 -21.78
N GLN A 41 13.42 9.73 -20.78
CA GLN A 41 12.77 8.91 -19.76
C GLN A 41 13.51 8.91 -18.41
N CYS A 42 12.78 8.63 -17.33
CA CYS A 42 13.27 8.35 -15.99
C CYS A 42 12.70 7.01 -15.50
N ILE A 43 13.57 6.01 -15.31
CA ILE A 43 13.17 4.69 -14.81
C ILE A 43 13.14 4.72 -13.28
N LEU A 44 11.97 4.52 -12.70
CA LEU A 44 11.77 4.56 -11.25
C LEU A 44 11.98 3.19 -10.60
N GLY A 45 11.76 2.10 -11.33
CA GLY A 45 12.01 0.74 -10.83
C GLY A 45 11.05 0.36 -9.70
N SER A 46 11.42 -0.65 -8.92
CA SER A 46 10.56 -1.23 -7.88
C SER A 46 10.24 -0.30 -6.72
N ASP A 47 10.97 0.82 -6.58
CA ASP A 47 10.66 1.88 -5.63
C ASP A 47 9.31 2.55 -5.91
N PHE A 48 8.86 2.51 -7.17
CA PHE A 48 7.63 3.15 -7.61
C PHE A 48 6.90 2.27 -8.63
N PHE A 49 6.54 1.04 -8.24
CA PHE A 49 5.73 0.10 -9.04
C PHE A 49 6.29 -0.23 -10.43
N ASN A 50 7.62 -0.20 -10.57
CA ASN A 50 8.31 -0.37 -11.86
C ASN A 50 7.87 0.66 -12.90
N ALA A 51 7.50 1.86 -12.45
CA ALA A 51 7.11 2.95 -13.32
C ALA A 51 8.30 3.50 -14.10
N THR A 52 7.97 4.04 -15.28
CA THR A 52 8.85 4.89 -16.07
C THR A 52 8.10 6.17 -16.39
N VAL A 53 8.73 7.32 -16.13
CA VAL A 53 8.23 8.63 -16.56
C VAL A 53 8.89 8.97 -17.89
N HIS A 54 8.10 9.33 -18.88
CA HIS A 54 8.54 9.66 -20.24
C HIS A 54 8.35 11.15 -20.49
N PHE A 55 9.33 11.74 -21.18
CA PHE A 55 9.34 13.14 -21.58
C PHE A 55 9.24 13.21 -23.11
N HIS A 56 8.19 13.87 -23.61
CA HIS A 56 7.97 14.02 -25.03
C HIS A 56 8.48 15.39 -25.51
N PRO A 57 9.14 15.51 -26.68
CA PRO A 57 9.62 16.78 -27.23
C PRO A 57 8.53 17.87 -27.35
N GLY A 58 7.28 17.46 -27.54
CA GLY A 58 6.11 18.35 -27.55
C GLY A 58 5.69 18.89 -26.17
N GLY A 59 6.51 18.73 -25.12
CA GLY A 59 6.27 19.25 -23.76
C GLY A 59 5.40 18.38 -22.86
N MET A 60 4.73 17.36 -23.41
CA MET A 60 3.95 16.42 -22.60
C MET A 60 4.83 15.43 -21.84
N SER A 61 4.42 15.08 -20.63
CA SER A 61 5.02 13.99 -19.86
C SER A 61 3.97 12.96 -19.45
N TYR A 62 4.35 11.69 -19.36
CA TYR A 62 3.45 10.63 -18.94
C TYR A 62 4.20 9.51 -18.23
N GLN A 63 3.50 8.79 -17.35
CA GLN A 63 4.03 7.63 -16.65
C GLN A 63 3.42 6.36 -17.25
N THR A 64 4.26 5.34 -17.46
CA THR A 64 3.82 3.98 -17.75
C THR A 64 4.23 3.03 -16.63
N THR A 65 3.45 1.99 -16.41
CA THR A 65 3.90 0.83 -15.62
C THR A 65 3.68 -0.45 -16.44
N PRO A 66 4.58 -1.44 -16.36
CA PRO A 66 4.44 -2.67 -17.15
C PRO A 66 3.25 -3.50 -16.66
N GLY A 67 2.70 -4.30 -17.57
CA GLY A 67 1.80 -5.39 -17.20
C GLY A 67 2.60 -6.55 -16.61
N ILE A 68 2.09 -7.21 -15.57
CA ILE A 68 2.80 -8.27 -14.85
C ILE A 68 1.85 -9.44 -14.61
N SER A 69 2.21 -10.64 -15.10
CA SER A 69 1.53 -11.88 -14.75
C SER A 69 2.05 -12.39 -13.42
N LEU A 70 1.13 -12.65 -12.48
CA LEU A 70 1.42 -13.27 -11.20
C LEU A 70 0.87 -14.71 -11.15
N GLY A 71 0.75 -15.36 -12.31
CA GLY A 71 0.24 -16.71 -12.42
C GLY A 71 -1.21 -16.79 -11.94
N ARG A 72 -1.49 -17.66 -10.96
CA ARG A 72 -2.84 -17.83 -10.40
C ARG A 72 -3.37 -16.57 -9.75
N SER A 73 -2.52 -15.74 -9.14
CA SER A 73 -2.91 -14.47 -8.51
C SER A 73 -3.47 -13.43 -9.49
N GLY A 74 -3.35 -13.67 -10.80
CA GLY A 74 -3.93 -12.86 -11.84
C GLY A 74 -2.91 -12.03 -12.61
N PHE A 75 -3.40 -11.00 -13.29
CA PHE A 75 -2.60 -10.16 -14.17
C PHE A 75 -2.79 -8.69 -13.81
N LYS A 76 -1.67 -8.02 -13.55
CA LYS A 76 -1.61 -6.58 -13.36
C LYS A 76 -1.64 -5.95 -14.75
N GLN A 77 -2.66 -5.18 -15.05
CA GLN A 77 -2.72 -4.46 -16.32
C GLN A 77 -1.59 -3.41 -16.41
N PRO A 78 -1.05 -3.15 -17.61
CA PRO A 78 -0.18 -2.00 -17.81
C PRO A 78 -0.95 -0.72 -17.50
N GLY A 79 -0.27 0.22 -16.84
CA GLY A 79 -0.86 1.50 -16.46
C GLY A 79 -0.31 2.63 -17.32
N TYR A 80 -1.16 3.62 -17.61
CA TYR A 80 -0.77 4.88 -18.25
C TYR A 80 -1.38 6.06 -17.48
N ARG A 81 -0.58 7.07 -17.14
CA ARG A 81 -1.00 8.29 -16.45
C ARG A 81 -0.37 9.52 -17.10
N THR A 82 -1.12 10.61 -17.25
CA THR A 82 -0.52 11.90 -17.59
C THR A 82 0.24 12.45 -16.39
N VAL A 83 1.38 13.09 -16.65
CA VAL A 83 2.26 13.67 -15.64
C VAL A 83 2.44 15.15 -15.92
N LYS A 84 2.45 15.96 -14.87
CA LYS A 84 2.76 17.40 -14.94
C LYS A 84 3.94 17.73 -14.05
N ARG A 85 4.80 18.58 -14.59
CA ARG A 85 5.81 19.35 -13.86
C ARG A 85 5.22 20.74 -13.60
N LEU A 86 5.15 21.15 -12.34
CA LEU A 86 4.63 22.45 -11.95
C LEU A 86 5.73 23.24 -11.25
N ILE A 87 5.95 24.48 -11.69
CA ILE A 87 6.80 25.44 -10.98
C ILE A 87 5.92 26.13 -9.95
N ILE A 88 6.34 26.08 -8.69
CA ILE A 88 5.61 26.59 -7.54
C ILE A 88 6.23 27.92 -7.12
N ALA A 89 5.42 28.98 -7.08
CA ALA A 89 5.90 30.28 -6.66
C ALA A 89 6.16 30.29 -5.15
N ARG A 90 7.03 31.22 -4.71
CA ARG A 90 7.41 31.30 -3.30
C ARG A 90 6.19 31.61 -2.41
N GLY A 91 5.89 30.70 -1.50
CA GLY A 91 4.78 30.84 -0.54
C GLY A 91 3.46 30.22 -1.01
N GLU A 92 3.39 29.68 -2.23
CA GLU A 92 2.24 28.89 -2.67
C GLU A 92 2.25 27.51 -2.00
N THR A 93 1.10 27.11 -1.45
CA THR A 93 0.90 25.82 -0.79
C THR A 93 -0.17 24.97 -1.47
N SER A 94 -0.74 25.44 -2.58
CA SER A 94 -1.80 24.78 -3.32
C SER A 94 -1.66 25.03 -4.81
N VAL A 95 -2.20 24.12 -5.63
CA VAL A 95 -2.24 24.24 -7.09
C VAL A 95 -3.64 23.98 -7.63
N THR A 96 -3.96 24.66 -8.74
CA THR A 96 -5.16 24.37 -9.54
C THR A 96 -4.75 23.59 -10.79
N LEU A 97 -5.31 22.41 -10.95
CA LEU A 97 -5.08 21.52 -12.08
C LEU A 97 -6.40 21.25 -12.81
N TYR A 98 -6.30 20.92 -14.09
CA TYR A 98 -7.46 20.67 -14.94
C TYR A 98 -7.40 19.25 -15.49
N GLY A 99 -8.54 18.57 -15.51
CA GLY A 99 -8.68 17.24 -16.09
C GLY A 99 -9.81 17.15 -17.10
N LYS A 100 -9.66 16.22 -18.03
CA LYS A 100 -10.67 15.83 -19.03
C LYS A 100 -10.66 14.32 -19.21
N ARG A 101 -11.73 13.76 -19.77
CA ARG A 101 -11.78 12.34 -20.11
C ARG A 101 -11.31 12.11 -21.54
N VAL A 102 -10.47 11.11 -21.72
CA VAL A 102 -10.02 10.63 -23.03
C VAL A 102 -10.28 9.13 -23.06
N SER A 103 -11.18 8.70 -23.95
CA SER A 103 -11.62 7.30 -24.02
C SER A 103 -12.11 6.72 -22.69
N GLY A 104 -12.80 7.56 -21.88
CA GLY A 104 -13.34 7.17 -20.57
C GLY A 104 -12.37 7.30 -19.40
N GLU A 105 -11.08 7.56 -19.63
CA GLU A 105 -10.07 7.71 -18.58
C GLU A 105 -9.68 9.17 -18.34
N TRP A 106 -9.39 9.51 -17.08
CA TRP A 106 -8.96 10.86 -16.72
C TRP A 106 -7.51 11.17 -17.16
N ARG A 107 -7.35 12.34 -17.78
CA ARG A 107 -6.08 12.89 -18.27
C ARG A 107 -6.02 14.37 -17.92
N PHE A 108 -4.83 14.89 -17.66
CA PHE A 108 -4.68 16.33 -17.47
C PHE A 108 -5.10 17.07 -18.76
N ALA A 109 -5.83 18.16 -18.58
CA ALA A 109 -6.15 19.12 -19.62
C ALA A 109 -5.13 20.27 -19.61
N ASP A 110 -5.01 20.96 -20.74
CA ASP A 110 -4.05 22.05 -20.92
C ASP A 110 -4.55 23.36 -20.32
N SER A 111 -5.87 23.54 -20.23
CA SER A 111 -6.51 24.75 -19.71
C SER A 111 -7.91 24.47 -19.16
N SER A 112 -8.42 25.42 -18.37
CA SER A 112 -9.80 25.41 -17.86
C SER A 112 -10.86 25.34 -18.97
N VAL A 113 -10.57 25.92 -20.14
CA VAL A 113 -11.50 25.93 -21.29
C VAL A 113 -11.78 24.53 -21.83
N THR A 114 -10.78 23.64 -21.76
CA THR A 114 -10.87 22.26 -22.25
C THR A 114 -11.12 21.25 -21.13
N ALA A 115 -11.30 21.73 -19.90
CA ALA A 115 -11.44 20.91 -18.72
C ALA A 115 -12.89 20.44 -18.54
N GLU A 116 -13.05 19.20 -18.12
CA GLU A 116 -14.30 18.68 -17.57
C GLU A 116 -14.32 18.74 -16.03
N HIS A 117 -13.15 18.89 -15.41
CA HIS A 117 -12.99 18.96 -13.96
C HIS A 117 -11.80 19.82 -13.56
N THR A 118 -11.93 20.50 -12.42
CA THR A 118 -10.89 21.28 -11.78
C THR A 118 -10.52 20.60 -10.47
N PHE A 119 -9.22 20.43 -10.25
CA PHE A 119 -8.65 19.92 -9.01
C PHE A 119 -8.00 21.10 -8.27
N GLU A 120 -8.34 21.27 -7.01
CA GLU A 120 -7.68 22.20 -6.10
C GLU A 120 -6.97 21.36 -5.04
N GLU A 121 -5.65 21.29 -5.14
CA GLU A 121 -4.85 20.36 -4.37
C GLU A 121 -3.87 21.12 -3.48
N GLU A 122 -3.77 20.71 -2.21
CA GLU A 122 -2.67 21.14 -1.36
C GLU A 122 -1.39 20.43 -1.78
N ILE A 123 -0.28 21.16 -1.80
CA ILE A 123 1.02 20.64 -2.18
C ILE A 123 1.66 19.96 -0.97
N PRO A 124 1.92 18.65 -1.01
CA PRO A 124 2.61 17.98 0.09
C PRO A 124 4.02 18.55 0.24
N ALA A 125 4.43 18.85 1.48
CA ALA A 125 5.77 19.37 1.75
C ALA A 125 6.87 18.40 1.27
N ASP A 126 6.62 17.09 1.37
CA ASP A 126 7.48 16.04 0.84
C ASP A 126 7.39 15.86 -0.69
N SER A 127 6.70 16.71 -1.44
CA SER A 127 6.72 16.63 -2.92
C SER A 127 7.54 17.75 -3.56
N LEU A 128 7.96 18.74 -2.77
CA LEU A 128 8.74 19.88 -3.23
C LEU A 128 10.22 19.51 -3.44
N VAL A 129 10.73 19.86 -4.62
CA VAL A 129 12.14 19.71 -5.02
C VAL A 129 12.68 21.01 -5.61
N ASP A 130 13.99 21.24 -5.48
CA ASP A 130 14.64 22.41 -6.04
C ASP A 130 14.95 22.22 -7.53
N SER A 131 14.59 23.18 -8.38
CA SER A 131 14.86 23.12 -9.83
C SER A 131 16.35 23.17 -10.21
N ALA A 132 17.22 23.58 -9.27
CA ALA A 132 18.64 23.82 -9.52
C ALA A 132 19.56 22.63 -9.18
N GLN A 133 19.05 21.53 -8.62
CA GLN A 133 19.86 20.30 -8.39
C GLN A 133 20.02 19.44 -9.65
N GLY A 134 20.08 20.07 -10.83
CA GLY A 134 20.57 19.44 -12.06
C GLY A 134 22.07 19.18 -11.89
N SER A 135 22.44 17.91 -11.70
CA SER A 135 23.77 17.39 -11.30
C SER A 135 23.86 16.89 -9.85
N ALA A 136 22.79 16.34 -9.27
CA ALA A 136 23.01 15.33 -8.24
C ALA A 136 23.80 14.17 -8.86
N ASP A 137 24.98 13.92 -8.30
CA ASP A 137 25.89 12.84 -8.64
C ASP A 137 25.10 11.55 -8.89
N GLN A 138 25.12 11.02 -10.12
CA GLN A 138 24.45 9.74 -10.45
C GLN A 138 25.05 8.56 -9.63
N THR A 139 26.09 8.81 -8.84
CA THR A 139 26.72 7.87 -7.91
C THR A 139 26.14 7.91 -6.50
N ALA A 140 25.34 8.92 -6.12
CA ALA A 140 24.60 8.91 -4.87
C ALA A 140 23.47 7.87 -4.97
N ALA A 141 23.44 6.90 -4.06
CA ALA A 141 22.37 5.93 -4.00
C ALA A 141 21.02 6.67 -3.98
N PRO A 142 20.04 6.28 -4.83
CA PRO A 142 18.76 6.96 -4.87
C PRO A 142 18.16 6.96 -3.46
N PRO A 143 17.55 8.06 -3.01
CA PRO A 143 16.89 8.09 -1.72
C PRO A 143 15.85 6.95 -1.66
N THR A 144 16.09 5.98 -0.79
CA THR A 144 15.20 4.84 -0.59
C THR A 144 14.17 5.20 0.47
N PHE A 145 12.91 4.84 0.22
CA PHE A 145 11.88 4.91 1.25
C PHE A 145 12.24 3.96 2.39
N ARG A 146 12.13 4.44 3.63
CA ARG A 146 12.32 3.59 4.81
C ARG A 146 11.05 2.79 5.13
N PRO A 147 11.17 1.61 5.76
CA PRO A 147 10.01 0.96 6.37
C PRO A 147 9.39 1.85 7.46
N TRP A 148 8.10 1.68 7.68
CA TRP A 148 7.40 2.31 8.79
C TRP A 148 7.87 1.75 10.15
N THR A 149 7.74 2.55 11.20
CA THR A 149 8.04 2.18 12.59
C THR A 149 6.89 2.53 13.52
N ALA A 150 6.87 1.96 14.72
CA ALA A 150 5.89 2.32 15.75
C ALA A 150 5.87 3.82 16.06
N GLU A 151 7.04 4.47 16.06
CA GLU A 151 7.18 5.92 16.31
C GLU A 151 6.38 6.76 15.31
N ASP A 152 6.22 6.28 14.07
CA ASP A 152 5.43 6.97 13.05
C ASP A 152 3.98 7.15 13.49
N MET A 153 3.41 6.15 14.18
CA MET A 153 2.03 6.17 14.67
C MET A 153 1.78 7.22 15.76
N GLN A 154 2.84 7.77 16.35
CA GLN A 154 2.80 8.86 17.34
C GLN A 154 3.28 10.19 16.76
N SER A 155 3.90 10.19 15.59
CA SER A 155 4.44 11.40 14.97
C SER A 155 3.32 12.33 14.46
N LEU A 156 3.61 13.63 14.36
CA LEU A 156 2.76 14.59 13.64
C LEU A 156 3.04 14.60 12.13
N ALA A 157 3.94 13.73 11.64
CA ALA A 157 4.39 13.69 10.26
C ALA A 157 3.49 12.78 9.41
N TRP A 158 2.19 13.08 9.38
CA TRP A 158 1.16 12.24 8.74
C TRP A 158 1.36 12.03 7.24
N ASP A 159 1.95 13.01 6.56
CA ASP A 159 2.23 12.97 5.11
C ASP A 159 3.55 12.27 4.76
N LEU A 160 4.32 11.81 5.76
CA LEU A 160 5.62 11.17 5.51
C LEU A 160 5.41 9.85 4.75
N PRO A 161 6.08 9.64 3.60
CA PRO A 161 6.00 8.38 2.89
C PRO A 161 6.84 7.28 3.56
N VAL A 162 6.23 6.13 3.75
CA VAL A 162 6.85 4.93 4.34
C VAL A 162 6.56 3.69 3.50
N VAL A 163 7.49 2.73 3.52
CA VAL A 163 7.30 1.44 2.86
C VAL A 163 6.41 0.56 3.71
N VAL A 164 5.35 0.07 3.08
CA VAL A 164 4.39 -0.86 3.66
C VAL A 164 4.30 -2.10 2.76
N TRP A 165 4.66 -3.24 3.31
CA TRP A 165 4.34 -4.54 2.77
C TRP A 165 2.94 -4.93 3.21
N GLN A 166 2.15 -5.43 2.27
CA GLN A 166 0.78 -5.85 2.50
C GLN A 166 0.54 -7.24 1.95
N TRP A 167 -0.27 -8.03 2.64
CA TRP A 167 -0.74 -9.33 2.19
C TRP A 167 -2.21 -9.25 1.75
N CYS A 168 -2.55 -10.00 0.72
CA CYS A 168 -3.91 -10.11 0.22
C CYS A 168 -4.70 -11.12 1.04
N ARG A 169 -5.89 -10.71 1.49
CA ARG A 169 -6.85 -11.61 2.15
C ARG A 169 -7.48 -12.59 1.16
N GLY A 170 -7.67 -12.15 -0.08
CA GLY A 170 -8.28 -12.92 -1.15
C GLY A 170 -7.39 -14.05 -1.65
N VAL A 171 -8.02 -15.04 -2.29
CA VAL A 171 -7.36 -16.19 -2.91
C VAL A 171 -7.82 -16.32 -4.37
N PRO A 172 -6.95 -16.76 -5.30
CA PRO A 172 -7.28 -16.84 -6.71
C PRO A 172 -8.57 -17.60 -7.01
N GLU A 173 -8.81 -18.68 -6.28
CA GLU A 173 -9.93 -19.60 -6.47
C GLU A 173 -11.28 -18.93 -6.24
N ARG A 174 -11.33 -17.91 -5.37
CA ARG A 174 -12.57 -17.19 -5.01
C ARG A 174 -12.66 -15.81 -5.65
N ASN A 175 -11.52 -15.15 -5.84
CA ASN A 175 -11.48 -13.74 -6.21
C ASN A 175 -10.97 -13.49 -7.64
N GLY A 176 -10.48 -14.52 -8.34
CA GLY A 176 -9.91 -14.39 -9.67
C GLY A 176 -8.67 -13.50 -9.67
N ASN A 177 -8.75 -12.33 -10.30
CA ASN A 177 -7.62 -11.41 -10.39
C ASN A 177 -7.44 -10.61 -9.09
N LEU A 178 -6.54 -11.07 -8.22
CA LEU A 178 -6.27 -10.43 -6.92
C LEU A 178 -5.76 -9.00 -7.04
N LEU A 179 -5.13 -8.65 -8.16
CA LEU A 179 -4.56 -7.33 -8.39
C LEU A 179 -5.60 -6.29 -8.81
N GLY A 180 -6.81 -6.74 -9.17
CA GLY A 180 -7.96 -5.88 -9.40
C GLY A 180 -8.73 -5.55 -8.12
N LEU A 181 -8.40 -6.18 -6.99
CA LEU A 181 -9.11 -5.96 -5.73
C LEU A 181 -8.82 -4.57 -5.14
N SER A 182 -9.83 -4.01 -4.46
CA SER A 182 -9.71 -2.72 -3.77
C SER A 182 -8.68 -2.77 -2.64
N GLU A 183 -8.31 -1.60 -2.12
CA GLU A 183 -7.38 -1.45 -0.99
C GLU A 183 -7.84 -2.21 0.27
N ASP A 184 -9.13 -2.49 0.43
CA ASP A 184 -9.68 -3.18 1.60
C ASP A 184 -9.25 -4.65 1.68
N TRP A 185 -8.82 -5.23 0.58
CA TRP A 185 -8.33 -6.62 0.54
C TRP A 185 -6.87 -6.77 0.95
N TRP A 186 -6.16 -5.67 1.15
CA TRP A 186 -4.72 -5.64 1.41
C TRP A 186 -4.42 -5.18 2.83
N CYS A 187 -3.95 -6.11 3.65
CA CYS A 187 -3.64 -5.85 5.06
C CYS A 187 -2.15 -5.55 5.23
N PRO A 188 -1.77 -4.44 5.88
CA PRO A 188 -0.39 -4.20 6.28
C PRO A 188 0.16 -5.34 7.14
N TYR A 189 1.42 -5.69 6.94
CA TYR A 189 2.18 -6.44 7.95
C TYR A 189 2.53 -5.53 9.12
N VAL A 190 2.56 -6.11 10.32
CA VAL A 190 3.06 -5.46 11.55
C VAL A 190 4.53 -5.06 11.39
N GLU A 191 4.98 -4.08 12.17
CA GLU A 191 6.29 -3.42 12.02
C GLU A 191 7.45 -4.42 11.83
N ALA A 192 7.63 -5.34 12.78
CA ALA A 192 8.76 -6.29 12.76
C ALA A 192 8.78 -7.16 11.50
N VAL A 193 7.60 -7.61 11.05
CA VAL A 193 7.47 -8.41 9.82
C VAL A 193 7.73 -7.53 8.59
N ASN A 194 7.19 -6.31 8.56
CA ASN A 194 7.40 -5.35 7.49
C ASN A 194 8.90 -5.03 7.30
N GLN A 195 9.62 -4.79 8.40
CA GLN A 195 11.06 -4.53 8.41
C GLN A 195 11.86 -5.72 7.90
N THR A 196 11.53 -6.94 8.35
CA THR A 196 12.17 -8.17 7.89
C THR A 196 12.00 -8.36 6.38
N ILE A 197 10.78 -8.14 5.86
CA ILE A 197 10.50 -8.26 4.43
C ILE A 197 11.25 -7.18 3.63
N GLU A 198 11.19 -5.92 4.07
CA GLU A 198 11.88 -4.83 3.37
C GLU A 198 13.40 -5.00 3.37
N GLN A 199 13.99 -5.46 4.47
CA GLN A 199 15.42 -5.74 4.55
C GLN A 199 15.84 -6.82 3.54
N GLY A 200 15.10 -7.95 3.49
CA GLY A 200 15.36 -8.99 2.51
C GLY A 200 15.23 -8.48 1.08
N PHE A 201 14.18 -7.71 0.81
CA PHE A 201 13.96 -7.10 -0.51
C PHE A 201 15.12 -6.20 -0.94
N GLN A 202 15.60 -5.32 -0.06
CA GLN A 202 16.72 -4.41 -0.33
C GLN A 202 18.05 -5.14 -0.52
N GLN A 203 18.24 -6.29 0.14
CA GLN A 203 19.41 -7.16 -0.06
C GLN A 203 19.36 -7.96 -1.36
N GLY A 204 18.25 -7.93 -2.09
CA GLY A 204 18.07 -8.66 -3.34
C GLY A 204 18.04 -10.18 -3.16
N VAL A 205 17.69 -10.68 -1.96
CA VAL A 205 17.51 -12.12 -1.74
C VAL A 205 16.26 -12.61 -2.46
N SER A 206 16.18 -13.91 -2.77
CA SER A 206 15.01 -14.50 -3.44
C SER A 206 13.84 -14.75 -2.48
N SER A 207 14.12 -14.92 -1.18
CA SER A 207 13.11 -15.11 -0.15
C SER A 207 13.64 -14.79 1.24
N VAL A 208 12.74 -14.41 2.15
CA VAL A 208 13.07 -14.18 3.56
C VAL A 208 12.16 -15.03 4.47
N PRO A 209 12.72 -15.77 5.44
CA PRO A 209 11.91 -16.43 6.46
C PRO A 209 11.36 -15.40 7.44
N VAL A 210 10.11 -15.58 7.83
CA VAL A 210 9.43 -14.76 8.83
C VAL A 210 8.88 -15.69 9.90
N THR A 211 9.33 -15.46 11.13
CA THR A 211 8.77 -16.10 12.32
C THR A 211 8.03 -15.07 13.13
N THR A 212 6.75 -15.33 13.37
CA THR A 212 5.89 -14.57 14.27
C THR A 212 5.30 -15.51 15.30
N VAL A 213 4.50 -14.96 16.21
CA VAL A 213 3.85 -15.68 17.29
C VAL A 213 3.12 -16.92 16.76
N GLY A 214 3.61 -18.11 17.14
CA GLY A 214 3.01 -19.40 16.78
C GLY A 214 2.94 -19.70 15.28
N ARG A 215 3.73 -19.00 14.45
CA ARG A 215 3.66 -19.14 12.98
C ARG A 215 4.99 -18.84 12.30
N SER A 216 5.33 -19.67 11.31
CA SER A 216 6.50 -19.46 10.47
C SER A 216 6.10 -19.57 9.00
N PHE A 217 6.55 -18.64 8.18
CA PHE A 217 6.34 -18.63 6.73
C PHE A 217 7.54 -18.01 6.03
N ALA A 218 7.60 -18.10 4.70
CA ALA A 218 8.58 -17.39 3.90
C ALA A 218 7.88 -16.41 2.94
N VAL A 219 8.50 -15.26 2.69
CA VAL A 219 8.09 -14.34 1.63
C VAL A 219 9.08 -14.48 0.48
N HIS A 220 8.60 -14.98 -0.67
CA HIS A 220 9.38 -15.18 -1.89
C HIS A 220 9.20 -13.99 -2.83
N PHE A 221 10.28 -13.27 -3.13
CA PHE A 221 10.23 -12.08 -3.95
C PHE A 221 10.17 -12.43 -5.44
N ASN A 222 9.33 -11.72 -6.19
CA ASN A 222 9.36 -11.81 -7.63
C ASN A 222 10.50 -10.92 -8.15
N PRO A 223 11.44 -11.45 -8.96
CA PRO A 223 12.58 -10.68 -9.43
C PRO A 223 12.17 -9.37 -10.10
N GLY A 224 12.77 -8.26 -9.66
CA GLY A 224 12.53 -6.94 -10.23
C GLY A 224 11.10 -6.41 -10.07
N SER A 225 10.32 -6.93 -9.12
CA SER A 225 8.90 -6.61 -8.95
C SER A 225 8.61 -6.08 -7.54
N SER A 226 7.54 -5.29 -7.42
CA SER A 226 6.95 -4.88 -6.13
C SER A 226 5.99 -5.93 -5.57
N PHE A 227 5.92 -7.12 -6.17
CA PHE A 227 5.06 -8.22 -5.73
C PHE A 227 5.89 -9.40 -5.22
N ALA A 228 5.32 -10.15 -4.29
CA ALA A 228 5.93 -11.32 -3.67
C ALA A 228 4.86 -12.38 -3.34
N LEU A 229 5.27 -13.58 -2.95
CA LEU A 229 4.38 -14.65 -2.53
C LEU A 229 4.74 -15.08 -1.10
N GLN A 230 3.80 -14.96 -0.18
CA GLN A 230 3.91 -15.57 1.14
C GLN A 230 3.57 -17.06 1.05
N ARG A 231 4.42 -17.93 1.59
CA ARG A 231 4.19 -19.38 1.70
C ARG A 231 4.35 -19.86 3.14
N ASP A 232 3.30 -20.46 3.66
CA ASP A 232 3.27 -21.13 4.95
C ASP A 232 3.10 -22.63 4.70
N ASP A 233 4.23 -23.35 4.66
CA ASP A 233 4.26 -24.78 4.34
C ASP A 233 3.60 -25.62 5.45
N THR A 234 3.67 -25.16 6.70
CA THR A 234 3.06 -25.87 7.84
C THR A 234 1.54 -25.85 7.75
N ARG A 235 0.96 -24.74 7.27
CA ARG A 235 -0.49 -24.59 7.10
C ARG A 235 -0.98 -24.80 5.67
N ASN A 236 -0.07 -25.18 4.75
CA ASN A 236 -0.34 -25.30 3.31
C ASN A 236 -1.10 -24.07 2.74
N LYS A 237 -0.60 -22.87 3.06
CA LYS A 237 -1.29 -21.60 2.78
C LYS A 237 -0.39 -20.65 2.00
N GLU A 238 -0.88 -20.15 0.87
CA GLU A 238 -0.19 -19.12 0.07
C GLU A 238 -1.00 -17.82 0.04
N ARG A 239 -0.31 -16.67 0.01
CA ARG A 239 -0.95 -15.35 -0.13
C ARG A 239 -0.13 -14.44 -1.04
N GLN A 240 -0.83 -13.70 -1.91
CA GLN A 240 -0.20 -12.65 -2.69
C GLN A 240 0.25 -11.51 -1.76
N VAL A 241 1.47 -11.02 -1.96
CA VAL A 241 2.06 -9.92 -1.21
C VAL A 241 2.45 -8.79 -2.16
N ARG A 242 2.38 -7.55 -1.69
CA ARG A 242 2.83 -6.36 -2.44
C ARG A 242 3.57 -5.37 -1.55
N ARG A 243 4.51 -4.65 -2.15
CA ARG A 243 5.22 -3.49 -1.60
C ARG A 243 4.55 -2.22 -2.12
N VAL A 244 4.15 -1.34 -1.20
CA VAL A 244 3.59 -0.03 -1.54
C VAL A 244 4.29 1.06 -0.73
N VAL A 245 4.30 2.27 -1.28
CA VAL A 245 4.65 3.48 -0.52
C VAL A 245 3.33 4.16 -0.16
N LYS A 246 3.14 4.40 1.13
CA LYS A 246 1.94 5.06 1.68
C LYS A 246 2.36 6.17 2.61
N THR A 247 1.51 7.17 2.81
CA THR A 247 1.72 8.11 3.90
C THR A 247 1.48 7.42 5.24
N VAL A 248 2.07 7.94 6.33
CA VAL A 248 1.80 7.45 7.68
C VAL A 248 0.29 7.50 8.00
N GLN A 249 -0.43 8.51 7.50
CA GLN A 249 -1.89 8.60 7.62
C GLN A 249 -2.62 7.45 6.93
N GLU A 250 -2.27 7.14 5.67
CA GLU A 250 -2.87 6.05 4.92
C GLU A 250 -2.58 4.68 5.55
N LEU A 251 -1.38 4.51 6.12
CA LEU A 251 -1.03 3.33 6.91
C LEU A 251 -1.89 3.24 8.17
N LYS A 252 -2.01 4.32 8.96
CA LYS A 252 -2.84 4.37 10.17
C LYS A 252 -4.29 4.00 9.86
N GLN A 253 -4.86 4.59 8.81
CA GLN A 253 -6.21 4.24 8.34
C GLN A 253 -6.32 2.76 7.89
N GLY A 254 -5.26 2.20 7.30
CA GLY A 254 -5.18 0.78 6.97
C GLY A 254 -5.19 -0.13 8.20
N LEU A 255 -4.41 0.23 9.23
CA LEU A 255 -4.36 -0.50 10.50
C LEU A 255 -5.69 -0.37 11.27
N ASP A 256 -6.30 0.81 11.29
CA ASP A 256 -7.58 1.04 11.97
C ASP A 256 -8.72 0.23 11.33
N ARG A 257 -8.72 0.09 10.00
CA ARG A 257 -9.69 -0.75 9.28
C ARG A 257 -9.62 -2.23 9.64
N ILE A 258 -8.47 -2.72 10.07
CA ILE A 258 -8.36 -4.11 10.56
C ILE A 258 -9.19 -4.29 11.84
N SER A 259 -9.25 -3.24 12.67
CA SER A 259 -9.80 -3.28 14.03
C SER A 259 -11.27 -2.90 14.12
N HIS A 260 -11.81 -2.22 13.11
CA HIS A 260 -13.19 -1.72 13.11
C HIS A 260 -14.02 -2.48 12.08
N PRO A 261 -14.97 -3.35 12.50
CA PRO A 261 -15.97 -3.86 11.59
C PRO A 261 -16.79 -2.66 11.04
N PRO A 262 -17.18 -2.68 9.77
CA PRO A 262 -18.10 -1.67 9.23
C PRO A 262 -19.42 -1.68 9.98
N ALA A 263 -20.13 -0.55 9.98
CA ALA A 263 -21.24 -0.26 10.91
C ALA A 263 -22.45 -1.23 10.87
N SER A 264 -22.55 -2.14 9.89
CA SER A 264 -23.55 -3.21 9.89
C SER A 264 -22.99 -4.51 9.32
N ASN A 265 -22.97 -5.57 10.12
CA ASN A 265 -22.46 -6.88 9.70
C ASN A 265 -23.38 -7.61 8.70
N ALA A 266 -24.69 -7.35 8.74
CA ALA A 266 -25.67 -7.95 7.82
C ALA A 266 -25.44 -7.53 6.35
N GLY A 267 -25.26 -6.23 6.08
CA GLY A 267 -24.99 -5.74 4.73
C GLY A 267 -23.61 -6.16 4.18
N LEU A 268 -22.64 -6.42 5.06
CA LEU A 268 -21.29 -6.81 4.65
C LEU A 268 -21.18 -8.25 4.18
N ILE A 269 -21.94 -9.17 4.79
CA ILE A 269 -21.91 -10.58 4.37
C ILE A 269 -22.62 -10.71 3.01
N ASP A 270 -23.68 -9.92 2.78
CA ASP A 270 -24.44 -9.89 1.53
C ASP A 270 -23.63 -9.31 0.35
N ASP A 271 -22.73 -8.34 0.60
CA ASP A 271 -21.91 -7.69 -0.42
C ASP A 271 -20.57 -8.42 -0.71
N LEU A 272 -20.21 -9.41 0.10
CA LEU A 272 -18.97 -10.17 -0.10
C LEU A 272 -19.21 -11.35 -1.05
N PRO A 273 -18.26 -11.64 -1.99
CA PRO A 273 -18.36 -12.83 -2.82
C PRO A 273 -18.51 -14.08 -1.94
N GLU A 274 -19.38 -15.00 -2.36
CA GLU A 274 -19.70 -16.23 -1.63
C GLU A 274 -18.44 -16.93 -1.11
N GLY A 275 -18.43 -17.24 0.19
CA GLY A 275 -17.29 -17.87 0.86
C GLY A 275 -16.13 -16.92 1.20
N THR A 276 -16.25 -15.60 1.04
CA THR A 276 -15.23 -14.68 1.54
C THR A 276 -15.33 -14.52 3.05
N VAL A 277 -14.19 -14.62 3.74
CA VAL A 277 -14.11 -14.35 5.18
C VAL A 277 -14.07 -12.83 5.43
N PRO A 278 -15.01 -12.25 6.19
CA PRO A 278 -14.94 -10.84 6.62
C PRO A 278 -13.61 -10.50 7.30
N HIS A 279 -13.05 -9.31 7.05
CA HIS A 279 -11.71 -8.95 7.57
C HIS A 279 -11.66 -8.98 9.10
N HIS A 280 -12.71 -8.49 9.76
CA HIS A 280 -12.76 -8.40 11.21
C HIS A 280 -12.88 -9.76 11.90
N PHE A 281 -13.09 -10.86 11.13
CA PHE A 281 -13.00 -12.23 11.66
C PHE A 281 -11.57 -12.75 11.70
N LEU A 282 -10.65 -12.12 10.98
CA LEU A 282 -9.26 -12.58 10.87
C LEU A 282 -8.40 -11.98 11.98
N CYS A 283 -7.68 -12.84 12.70
CA CYS A 283 -6.62 -12.43 13.61
C CYS A 283 -5.49 -11.73 12.83
N PRO A 284 -5.09 -10.51 13.19
CA PRO A 284 -4.01 -9.80 12.50
C PRO A 284 -2.63 -10.45 12.64
N ILE A 285 -2.41 -11.19 13.73
CA ILE A 285 -1.15 -11.90 14.01
C ILE A 285 -1.11 -13.22 13.24
N PHE A 286 -2.12 -14.08 13.43
CA PHE A 286 -2.17 -15.39 12.78
C PHE A 286 -2.53 -15.33 11.29
N GLN A 287 -3.22 -14.28 10.84
CA GLN A 287 -3.80 -14.14 9.49
C GLN A 287 -4.79 -15.27 9.16
N ASP A 288 -5.57 -15.67 10.17
CA ASP A 288 -6.61 -16.70 10.10
C ASP A 288 -7.84 -16.31 10.92
N ILE A 289 -8.96 -17.02 10.71
CA ILE A 289 -10.18 -16.83 11.51
C ILE A 289 -9.85 -16.98 13.01
N MET A 290 -10.38 -16.07 13.83
CA MET A 290 -10.23 -16.14 15.29
C MET A 290 -11.14 -17.21 15.90
N ASP A 291 -10.59 -18.06 16.76
CA ASP A 291 -11.38 -19.06 17.50
C ASP A 291 -11.90 -18.48 18.82
N ASP A 292 -11.09 -17.64 19.47
CA ASP A 292 -11.46 -16.94 20.70
C ASP A 292 -11.11 -15.46 20.64
N PRO A 293 -11.95 -14.61 20.02
CA PRO A 293 -11.65 -13.20 19.83
C PRO A 293 -11.65 -12.44 21.17
N VAL A 294 -10.59 -11.68 21.41
CA VAL A 294 -10.39 -10.82 22.58
C VAL A 294 -9.91 -9.44 22.18
N ARG A 295 -10.31 -8.42 22.93
CA ARG A 295 -9.87 -7.03 22.76
C ARG A 295 -8.76 -6.67 23.73
N THR A 296 -7.74 -6.00 23.21
CA THR A 296 -6.72 -5.29 24.00
C THR A 296 -7.24 -3.91 24.44
N VAL A 297 -6.52 -3.25 25.36
CA VAL A 297 -6.94 -1.96 25.94
C VAL A 297 -6.98 -0.79 24.95
N ASP A 298 -6.34 -0.93 23.79
CA ASP A 298 -6.42 -0.01 22.65
C ASP A 298 -7.58 -0.33 21.69
N GLY A 299 -8.42 -1.31 22.01
CA GLY A 299 -9.65 -1.66 21.28
C GLY A 299 -9.48 -2.66 20.14
N HIS A 300 -8.25 -3.01 19.80
CA HIS A 300 -7.92 -3.97 18.74
C HIS A 300 -8.29 -5.40 19.12
N CYS A 301 -8.74 -6.20 18.14
CA CYS A 301 -9.19 -7.57 18.36
C CYS A 301 -8.20 -8.59 17.80
N TYR A 302 -7.92 -9.64 18.58
CA TYR A 302 -7.01 -10.73 18.23
C TYR A 302 -7.58 -12.07 18.68
N ASP A 303 -7.06 -13.16 18.13
CA ASP A 303 -7.25 -14.46 18.75
C ASP A 303 -6.52 -14.50 20.10
N ARG A 304 -7.17 -15.04 21.14
CA ARG A 304 -6.61 -15.12 22.49
C ARG A 304 -5.22 -15.76 22.52
N ALA A 305 -5.04 -16.91 21.86
CA ALA A 305 -3.77 -17.62 21.91
C ALA A 305 -2.66 -16.80 21.24
N ALA A 306 -2.99 -16.05 20.19
CA ALA A 306 -2.05 -15.16 19.51
C ALA A 306 -1.60 -14.01 20.43
N ILE A 307 -2.53 -13.29 21.03
CA ILE A 307 -2.19 -12.10 21.83
C ILE A 307 -1.56 -12.47 23.18
N GLU A 308 -1.98 -13.56 23.81
CA GLU A 308 -1.36 -14.04 25.05
C GLU A 308 0.10 -14.45 24.82
N THR A 309 0.38 -15.13 23.70
CA THR A 309 1.76 -15.49 23.35
C THR A 309 2.59 -14.26 22.97
N TRP A 310 2.01 -13.28 22.27
CA TRP A 310 2.67 -11.98 22.03
C TRP A 310 3.07 -11.30 23.34
N PHE A 311 2.17 -11.30 24.33
CA PHE A 311 2.37 -10.72 25.65
C PHE A 311 3.36 -11.46 26.55
N ILE A 312 3.92 -12.60 26.13
CA ILE A 312 5.04 -13.23 26.86
C ILE A 312 6.26 -12.30 26.81
N ASP A 313 6.61 -11.82 25.62
CA ASP A 313 7.85 -11.05 25.39
C ASP A 313 7.60 -9.57 25.04
N HIS A 314 6.35 -9.15 24.86
CA HIS A 314 6.01 -7.78 24.45
C HIS A 314 5.06 -7.09 25.42
N HIS A 315 5.14 -5.76 25.52
CA HIS A 315 4.18 -4.90 26.23
C HIS A 315 3.57 -3.84 25.30
N THR A 316 3.50 -4.16 24.01
CA THR A 316 3.07 -3.27 22.93
C THR A 316 1.87 -3.86 22.18
N ALA A 317 1.12 -3.01 21.49
CA ALA A 317 0.05 -3.40 20.60
C ALA A 317 0.64 -4.03 19.32
N PRO A 318 0.25 -5.26 18.93
CA PRO A 318 0.81 -5.92 17.76
C PRO A 318 0.65 -5.13 16.45
N LEU A 319 -0.49 -4.45 16.26
CA LEU A 319 -0.80 -3.76 15.00
C LEU A 319 0.00 -2.47 14.81
N THR A 320 0.22 -1.71 15.88
CA THR A 320 0.81 -0.36 15.82
C THR A 320 2.22 -0.31 16.39
N GLY A 321 2.64 -1.34 17.12
CA GLY A 321 3.90 -1.37 17.86
C GLY A 321 3.94 -0.45 19.09
N LEU A 322 2.86 0.28 19.39
CA LEU A 322 2.82 1.24 20.48
C LEU A 322 2.71 0.57 21.86
N PRO A 323 3.32 1.13 22.92
CA PRO A 323 3.15 0.61 24.29
C PRO A 323 1.67 0.59 24.72
N LEU A 324 1.26 -0.52 25.33
CA LEU A 324 -0.06 -0.64 25.95
C LEU A 324 0.01 -0.25 27.43
N SER A 325 -1.06 0.39 27.93
CA SER A 325 -1.18 0.72 29.35
C SER A 325 -1.38 -0.52 30.25
N SER A 326 -1.88 -1.63 29.67
CA SER A 326 -2.09 -2.90 30.35
C SER A 326 -2.19 -4.05 29.35
N LYS A 327 -1.86 -5.26 29.79
CA LYS A 327 -2.05 -6.52 29.06
C LYS A 327 -3.43 -7.15 29.29
N ALA A 328 -4.35 -6.40 29.92
CA ALA A 328 -5.71 -6.87 30.15
C ALA A 328 -6.42 -7.19 28.83
N LEU A 329 -7.10 -8.34 28.80
CA LEU A 329 -7.87 -8.82 27.66
C LEU A 329 -9.35 -8.86 28.03
N THR A 330 -10.18 -8.25 27.18
CA THR A 330 -11.64 -8.31 27.32
C THR A 330 -12.20 -9.28 26.28
N PRO A 331 -12.96 -10.32 26.66
CA PRO A 331 -13.61 -11.20 25.69
C PRO A 331 -14.52 -10.43 24.72
N ASN A 332 -14.50 -10.79 23.43
CA ASN A 332 -15.39 -10.23 22.43
C ASN A 332 -16.46 -11.26 22.04
N SER A 333 -17.41 -11.50 22.95
CA SER A 333 -18.42 -12.56 22.80
C SER A 333 -19.31 -12.38 21.57
N GLU A 334 -19.68 -11.13 21.23
CA GLU A 334 -20.46 -10.81 20.03
C GLU A 334 -19.74 -11.29 18.76
N LEU A 335 -18.47 -10.91 18.59
CA LEU A 335 -17.66 -11.35 17.45
C LEU A 335 -17.46 -12.86 17.43
N LYS A 336 -17.34 -13.50 18.59
CA LYS A 336 -17.21 -14.96 18.68
C LYS A 336 -18.46 -15.66 18.17
N GLU A 337 -19.64 -15.17 18.53
CA GLU A 337 -20.93 -15.70 18.05
C GLU A 337 -21.05 -15.51 16.53
N GLU A 338 -20.69 -14.35 16.00
CA GLU A 338 -20.69 -14.06 14.56
C GLU A 338 -19.77 -15.00 13.77
N ILE A 339 -18.52 -15.17 14.24
CA ILE A 339 -17.57 -16.08 13.61
C ILE A 339 -18.10 -17.51 13.65
N THR A 340 -18.66 -17.94 14.78
CA THR A 340 -19.21 -19.29 14.93
C THR A 340 -20.34 -19.55 13.93
N LEU A 341 -21.26 -18.60 13.78
CA LEU A 341 -22.35 -18.67 12.81
C LEU A 341 -21.81 -18.70 11.37
N PHE A 342 -20.86 -17.83 11.05
CA PHE A 342 -20.24 -17.80 9.73
C PHE A 342 -19.57 -19.12 9.38
N VAL A 343 -18.74 -19.68 10.27
CA VAL A 343 -18.05 -20.95 10.06
C VAL A 343 -19.05 -22.09 9.89
N ALA A 344 -20.12 -22.13 10.69
CA ALA A 344 -21.16 -23.16 10.57
C ALA A 344 -21.88 -23.12 9.21
N LEU A 345 -22.12 -21.93 8.66
CA LEU A 345 -22.78 -21.75 7.37
C LEU A 345 -21.87 -22.03 6.16
N HIS A 346 -20.54 -21.92 6.33
CA HIS A 346 -19.56 -21.96 5.23
C HIS A 346 -18.59 -23.15 5.31
N THR A 347 -18.75 -24.04 6.30
CA THR A 347 -18.01 -25.31 6.34
C THR A 347 -18.81 -26.36 5.57
N PRO A 348 -18.27 -26.97 4.50
CA PRO A 348 -18.98 -28.03 3.80
C PRO A 348 -19.27 -29.20 4.76
N GLN A 349 -20.55 -29.59 4.85
CA GLN A 349 -20.94 -30.80 5.56
C GLN A 349 -20.23 -32.01 4.94
N PRO A 350 -19.69 -32.95 5.74
CA PRO A 350 -19.11 -34.15 5.18
C PRO A 350 -20.15 -34.87 4.32
N GLN A 351 -19.78 -35.21 3.08
CA GLN A 351 -20.60 -36.05 2.22
C GLN A 351 -20.70 -37.43 2.89
N GLU A 352 -21.93 -37.83 3.24
CA GLU A 352 -22.25 -39.17 3.78
C GLU A 352 -21.90 -40.30 2.80
#